data_AF-A0A3N5N268-F1
#
_entry.id   AF-A0A3N5N268-F1
#
_cell.length_a   1.000
_cell.length_b   1.000
_cell.length_c   1.000
_cell.angle_alpha   90.00
_cell.angle_beta   90.00
_cell.angle_gamma   90.00
#
_symmetry.space_group_name_H-M   'P 1'
#
loop_
_entity.id
_entity.type
_entity.pdbx_description
1 polymer ?
#
loop_
_entity_poly.entity_id
_entity_poly.type
_entity_poly.pdbx_seq_one_letter_code
_entity_poly.pdbx_strand_id
1 'polypeptide(L)'
;MGPTTNKVPLPVRLRRAGPPGLCLDYANTLGWRGLERPAETLRSLAHLIDWCARAELAPELRDWSGLPTAVADALLAEAIALREVIYRIFSALAGGGSSPPADLRALSEAMARAPLRCAIVQLGAHYAWQVEPQA
;
A
#
# COMPACT_ATOMS: atom_id res chain seq x y z
N MET A 1 -40.88 -7.14 -23.12
CA MET A 1 -39.45 -7.08 -23.43
C MET A 1 -38.90 -5.77 -22.87
N GLY A 2 -38.36 -5.79 -21.65
CA GLY A 2 -37.70 -4.62 -21.07
C GLY A 2 -36.29 -4.50 -21.64
N PRO A 3 -35.73 -3.28 -21.79
CA PRO A 3 -34.38 -3.12 -22.29
C PRO A 3 -33.40 -3.73 -21.29
N THR A 4 -32.69 -4.77 -21.72
CA THR A 4 -31.49 -5.27 -21.05
C THR A 4 -30.48 -4.13 -21.07
N THR A 5 -30.40 -3.38 -19.97
CA THR A 5 -29.33 -2.42 -19.74
C THR A 5 -28.06 -3.24 -19.64
N ASN A 6 -27.34 -3.30 -20.76
CA ASN A 6 -26.02 -3.89 -20.82
C ASN A 6 -25.14 -3.00 -19.94
N LYS A 7 -24.99 -3.35 -18.66
CA LYS A 7 -24.02 -2.71 -17.77
C LYS A 7 -22.67 -2.95 -18.42
N VAL A 8 -22.11 -1.91 -19.05
CA VAL A 8 -20.71 -1.89 -19.45
C VAL A 8 -19.92 -2.30 -18.20
N PRO A 9 -19.22 -3.45 -18.20
CA PRO A 9 -18.47 -3.86 -17.03
C PRO A 9 -17.50 -2.74 -16.71
N LEU A 10 -17.55 -2.22 -15.48
CA LEU A 10 -16.53 -1.30 -15.00
C LEU A 10 -15.17 -1.98 -15.21
N PRO A 11 -14.14 -1.24 -15.66
CA PRO A 11 -12.84 -1.83 -15.92
C PRO A 11 -12.34 -2.53 -14.65
N VAL A 12 -12.16 -3.85 -14.75
CA VAL A 12 -11.66 -4.67 -13.67
C VAL A 12 -10.24 -4.22 -13.35
N ARG A 13 -10.01 -3.66 -12.16
CA ARG A 13 -8.65 -3.34 -11.70
C ARG A 13 -8.03 -4.58 -11.11
N LEU A 14 -6.88 -4.96 -11.65
CA LEU A 14 -6.07 -6.05 -11.12
C LEU A 14 -4.93 -5.48 -10.29
N ARG A 15 -4.72 -6.05 -9.10
CA ARG A 15 -3.61 -5.75 -8.20
C ARG A 15 -2.79 -7.00 -8.00
N ARG A 16 -1.57 -7.01 -8.51
CA ARG A 16 -0.65 -8.13 -8.29
C ARG A 16 -0.50 -8.37 -6.78
N ALA A 17 -0.50 -9.63 -6.36
CA ALA A 17 -0.08 -9.95 -5.01
C ALA A 17 1.42 -9.62 -4.90
N GLY A 18 1.78 -8.69 -4.01
CA GLY A 18 3.17 -8.35 -3.77
C GLY A 18 3.98 -9.55 -3.29
N PRO A 19 5.33 -9.48 -3.36
CA PRO A 19 6.18 -10.56 -2.89
C PRO A 19 5.95 -10.87 -1.39
N PRO A 20 6.26 -12.10 -0.95
CA PRO A 20 6.33 -12.41 0.48
C PRO A 20 7.26 -11.42 1.18
N GLY A 21 6.78 -10.79 2.27
CA GLY A 21 7.57 -9.80 3.02
C GLY A 21 7.42 -8.35 2.54
N LEU A 22 6.58 -8.05 1.55
CA LEU A 22 6.38 -6.67 1.07
C LEU A 22 6.11 -5.65 2.18
N CYS A 23 5.31 -6.02 3.18
CA CYS A 23 5.02 -5.15 4.33
C CYS A 23 6.25 -4.88 5.20
N LEU A 24 7.16 -5.85 5.31
CA LEU A 24 8.43 -5.69 6.01
C LEU A 24 9.41 -4.85 5.19
N ASP A 25 9.51 -5.09 3.88
CA ASP A 25 10.30 -4.26 2.96
C ASP A 25 9.86 -2.79 3.02
N TYR A 26 8.55 -2.57 3.11
CA TYR A 26 7.97 -1.23 3.29
C TYR A 26 8.37 -0.59 4.62
N ALA A 27 8.24 -1.33 5.73
CA ALA A 27 8.65 -0.87 7.05
C ALA A 27 10.14 -0.48 7.11
N ASN A 28 10.96 -1.23 6.37
CA ASN A 28 12.42 -1.06 6.26
C ASN A 28 12.86 0.04 5.29
N THR A 29 11.93 0.78 4.69
CA THR A 29 12.29 2.02 3.97
C THR A 29 12.88 3.09 4.89
N LEU A 30 12.60 2.99 6.21
CA LEU A 30 13.40 3.60 7.27
C LEU A 30 14.14 2.52 8.05
N GLY A 31 15.43 2.37 7.75
CA GLY A 31 16.34 1.42 8.38
C GLY A 31 17.21 2.05 9.47
N TRP A 32 17.95 1.22 10.19
CA TRP A 32 18.96 1.65 11.19
C TRP A 32 18.39 2.55 12.31
N ARG A 33 17.14 2.30 12.72
CA ARG A 33 16.37 3.12 13.67
C ARG A 33 16.99 3.27 15.07
N GLY A 34 17.98 2.45 15.42
CA GLY A 34 18.73 2.53 16.68
C GLY A 34 20.12 3.17 16.57
N LEU A 35 20.52 3.63 15.38
CA LEU A 35 21.78 4.33 15.16
C LEU A 35 21.57 5.85 15.20
N GLU A 36 22.65 6.60 15.39
CA GLU A 36 22.64 8.08 15.39
C GLU A 36 22.03 8.67 14.10
N ARG A 37 22.17 7.95 12.98
CA ARG A 37 21.63 8.35 11.67
C ARG A 37 20.83 7.22 11.04
N PRO A 38 19.51 7.16 11.28
CA PRO A 38 18.62 6.26 10.55
C PRO A 38 18.65 6.52 9.04
N ALA A 39 18.50 5.48 8.22
CA ALA A 39 18.46 5.62 6.76
C ALA A 39 17.02 5.67 6.27
N GLU A 40 16.55 6.88 5.94
CA GLU A 40 15.26 7.13 5.31
C GLU A 40 15.40 7.17 3.77
N THR A 41 14.60 6.36 3.09
CA THR A 41 14.53 6.30 1.62
C THR A 41 13.25 6.98 1.06
N LEU A 42 12.18 7.09 1.83
CA LEU A 42 10.93 7.77 1.45
C LEU A 42 10.93 9.24 1.90
N ARG A 43 11.64 10.08 1.14
CA ARG A 43 11.79 11.52 1.47
C ARG A 43 10.83 12.45 0.71
N SER A 44 10.09 11.91 -0.24
CA SER A 44 9.16 12.64 -1.11
C SER A 44 8.13 11.66 -1.70
N LEU A 45 7.03 12.17 -2.23
CA LEU A 45 6.06 11.34 -2.97
C LEU A 45 6.73 10.63 -4.16
N ALA A 46 7.68 11.27 -4.84
CA ALA A 46 8.43 10.65 -5.94
C ALA A 46 9.17 9.37 -5.49
N HIS A 47 9.83 9.40 -4.32
CA HIS A 47 10.47 8.20 -3.78
C HIS A 47 9.47 7.08 -3.46
N LEU A 48 8.27 7.42 -3.00
CA LEU A 48 7.20 6.44 -2.76
C LEU A 48 6.70 5.81 -4.06
N ILE A 49 6.47 6.63 -5.09
CA ILE A 49 6.08 6.16 -6.43
C ILE A 49 7.15 5.23 -7.00
N ASP A 50 8.43 5.61 -6.91
CA ASP A 50 9.55 4.80 -7.38
C ASP A 50 9.67 3.48 -6.60
N TRP A 51 9.46 3.50 -5.28
CA TRP A 51 9.45 2.30 -4.45
C TRP A 51 8.32 1.35 -4.86
N CYS A 52 7.09 1.86 -5.02
CA CYS A 52 5.95 1.08 -5.49
C CYS A 52 6.21 0.47 -6.88
N ALA A 53 6.78 1.25 -7.80
CA ALA A 53 7.12 0.78 -9.13
C ALA A 53 8.17 -0.34 -9.10
N ARG A 54 9.21 -0.22 -8.26
CA ARG A 54 10.22 -1.28 -8.05
C ARG A 54 9.66 -2.53 -7.40
N ALA A 55 8.65 -2.39 -6.55
CA ALA A 55 7.91 -3.49 -5.96
C ALA A 55 6.85 -4.09 -6.91
N GLU A 56 6.78 -3.59 -8.15
CA GLU A 56 5.82 -3.99 -9.19
C GLU A 56 4.36 -3.80 -8.74
N LEU A 57 4.12 -2.74 -7.95
CA LEU A 57 2.83 -2.33 -7.42
C LEU A 57 2.33 -1.08 -8.13
N ALA A 58 1.02 -1.05 -8.39
CA ALA A 58 0.27 0.14 -8.81
C ALA A 58 1.01 1.02 -9.84
N PRO A 59 1.31 0.49 -11.05
CA PRO A 59 2.09 1.21 -12.07
C PRO A 59 1.46 2.56 -12.45
N GLU A 60 0.16 2.74 -12.27
CA GLU A 60 -0.56 4.00 -12.48
C GLU A 60 -0.12 5.15 -11.54
N LEU A 61 0.58 4.87 -10.44
CA LEU A 61 1.10 5.91 -9.55
C LEU A 61 2.15 6.80 -10.23
N ARG A 62 2.73 6.36 -11.36
CA ARG A 62 3.64 7.19 -12.16
C ARG A 62 2.99 8.49 -12.64
N ASP A 63 1.66 8.50 -12.81
CA ASP A 63 0.91 9.67 -13.24
C ASP A 63 0.77 10.72 -12.13
N TRP A 64 1.17 10.40 -10.89
CA TRP A 64 1.05 11.28 -9.73
C TRP A 64 2.24 12.23 -9.57
N SER A 65 3.23 12.17 -10.46
CA SER A 65 4.42 13.04 -10.40
C SER A 65 4.11 14.54 -10.54
N GLY A 66 2.93 14.89 -11.06
CA GLY A 66 2.47 16.27 -11.25
C GLY A 66 1.51 16.79 -10.18
N LEU A 67 1.29 16.06 -9.08
CA LEU A 67 0.37 16.52 -8.03
C LEU A 67 0.87 17.81 -7.35
N PRO A 68 -0.04 18.70 -6.91
CA PRO A 68 0.33 19.88 -6.13
C PRO A 68 1.12 19.48 -4.87
N THR A 69 2.13 20.27 -4.49
CA THR A 69 3.02 19.97 -3.35
C THR A 69 2.27 19.62 -2.08
N ALA A 70 1.24 20.39 -1.72
CA ALA A 70 0.44 20.12 -0.51
C ALA A 70 -0.26 18.74 -0.55
N VAL A 71 -0.72 18.31 -1.72
CA VAL A 71 -1.34 16.98 -1.90
C VAL A 71 -0.27 15.89 -1.82
N ALA A 72 0.89 16.12 -2.45
CA ALA A 72 2.00 15.19 -2.42
C ALA A 72 2.55 14.95 -1.00
N ASP A 73 2.69 16.03 -0.22
CA ASP A 73 3.14 15.96 1.17
C ASP A 73 2.12 15.25 2.07
N ALA A 74 0.82 15.50 1.87
CA ALA A 74 -0.23 14.79 2.61
C ALA A 74 -0.22 13.28 2.32
N LEU A 75 -0.11 12.89 1.05
CA LEU A 75 -0.02 11.48 0.65
C LEU A 75 1.23 10.79 1.23
N LEU A 76 2.38 11.48 1.21
CA LEU A 76 3.60 10.95 1.81
C LEU A 76 3.45 10.82 3.34
N ALA A 77 2.84 11.80 4.01
CA ALA A 77 2.61 11.75 5.45
C ALA A 77 1.71 10.57 5.84
N GLU A 78 0.63 10.32 5.09
CA GLU A 78 -0.23 9.15 5.29
C GLU A 78 0.53 7.84 5.07
N ALA A 79 1.35 7.76 4.02
CA ALA A 79 2.19 6.60 3.76
C ALA A 79 3.16 6.34 4.92
N ILE A 80 3.90 7.36 5.37
CA ILE A 80 4.81 7.26 6.50
C ILE A 80 4.07 6.83 7.77
N ALA A 81 2.90 7.41 8.07
CA ALA A 81 2.11 7.03 9.23
C ALA A 81 1.75 5.54 9.23
N LEU A 82 1.30 5.02 8.08
CA LEU A 82 1.01 3.59 7.90
C LEU A 82 2.27 2.73 8.05
N ARG A 83 3.41 3.18 7.50
CA ARG A 83 4.70 2.49 7.65
C ARG A 83 5.08 2.34 9.11
N GLU A 84 4.94 3.40 9.90
CA GLU A 84 5.30 3.39 11.32
C GLU A 84 4.38 2.49 12.14
N VAL A 85 3.09 2.39 11.79
CA VAL A 85 2.15 1.42 12.38
C VAL A 85 2.63 -0.01 12.12
N ILE A 86 2.96 -0.34 10.87
CA ILE A 86 3.45 -1.67 10.49
C ILE A 86 4.76 -2.00 11.23
N TYR A 87 5.70 -1.04 11.28
CA TYR A 87 6.96 -1.21 12.01
C TYR A 87 6.73 -1.51 13.50
N ARG A 88 5.88 -0.73 14.20
CA ARG A 88 5.62 -0.94 15.63
C ARG A 88 4.99 -2.30 15.92
N ILE A 89 4.08 -2.75 15.05
CA ILE A 89 3.51 -4.11 15.12
C ILE A 89 4.62 -5.16 15.04
N PHE A 90 5.46 -5.09 13.99
CA PHE A 90 6.54 -6.08 13.83
C PHE A 90 7.60 -5.99 14.93
N SER A 91 7.95 -4.79 15.38
CA SER A 91 8.91 -4.60 16.47
C SER A 91 8.41 -5.19 17.78
N ALA A 92 7.12 -5.04 18.11
CA ALA A 92 6.53 -5.63 19.30
C ALA A 92 6.55 -7.17 19.25
N LEU A 93 6.17 -7.73 18.09
CA LEU A 93 6.19 -9.18 17.86
C LEU A 93 7.61 -9.75 17.92
N ALA A 94 8.58 -9.07 17.31
CA ALA A 94 10.00 -9.48 17.34
C ALA A 94 10.59 -9.43 18.76
N GLY A 95 10.09 -8.54 19.61
CA GLY A 95 10.44 -8.48 21.04
C GLY A 95 9.74 -9.52 21.92
N GLY A 96 8.93 -10.43 21.34
CA GLY A 96 8.14 -11.42 22.08
C GLY A 96 6.89 -10.86 22.78
N GLY A 97 6.53 -9.60 22.49
CA GLY A 97 5.35 -8.94 23.04
C GLY A 97 4.12 -9.06 22.14
N SER A 98 3.02 -8.43 22.58
CA SER A 98 1.79 -8.28 21.80
C SER A 98 1.77 -6.96 21.04
N SER A 99 1.21 -6.97 19.83
CA SER A 99 0.97 -5.75 19.05
C SER A 99 0.08 -4.74 19.81
N PRO A 100 0.43 -3.45 19.84
CA PRO A 100 -0.41 -2.45 20.50
C PRO A 100 -1.82 -2.38 19.89
N PRO A 101 -2.90 -2.37 20.71
CA PRO A 101 -4.28 -2.32 20.19
C PRO A 101 -4.55 -1.11 19.28
N ALA A 102 -3.93 0.04 19.58
CA ALA A 102 -4.05 1.25 18.77
C ALA A 102 -3.46 1.07 17.36
N ASP A 103 -2.31 0.39 17.25
CA ASP A 103 -1.66 0.12 15.97
C ASP A 103 -2.46 -0.91 15.14
N LEU A 104 -3.00 -1.95 15.79
CA LEU A 104 -3.90 -2.91 15.12
C LEU A 104 -5.15 -2.24 14.57
N ARG A 105 -5.73 -1.32 15.33
CA ARG A 105 -6.89 -0.53 14.89
C ARG A 105 -6.53 0.39 13.73
N ALA A 106 -5.41 1.11 13.79
CA ALA A 106 -4.96 1.97 12.70
C ALA A 106 -4.69 1.19 11.41
N LEU A 107 -4.08 0.00 11.52
CA LEU A 107 -3.90 -0.90 10.38
C LEU A 107 -5.25 -1.36 9.82
N SER A 108 -6.20 -1.73 10.68
CA SER A 108 -7.55 -2.14 10.27
C SER A 108 -8.30 -1.02 9.55
N GLU A 109 -8.22 0.20 10.05
CA GLU A 109 -8.79 1.39 9.40
C GLU A 109 -8.16 1.66 8.03
N ALA A 110 -6.85 1.49 7.90
CA ALA A 110 -6.16 1.63 6.61
C ALA A 110 -6.59 0.55 5.61
N MET A 111 -6.74 -0.70 6.06
CA MET A 111 -7.25 -1.79 5.23
C MET A 111 -8.69 -1.53 4.77
N ALA A 112 -9.54 -0.96 5.64
CA ALA A 112 -10.93 -0.67 5.32
C ALA A 112 -11.09 0.44 4.25
N ARG A 113 -10.11 1.35 4.13
CA ARG A 113 -10.07 2.36 3.06
C ARG A 113 -9.51 1.85 1.74
N ALA A 114 -8.83 0.70 1.75
CA ALA A 114 -8.28 0.10 0.54
C ALA A 114 -9.40 -0.53 -0.30
N PRO A 115 -9.28 -0.52 -1.64
CA PRO A 115 -10.23 -1.22 -2.51
C PRO A 115 -10.39 -2.69 -2.11
N LEU A 116 -11.64 -3.15 -2.02
CA LEU A 116 -11.98 -4.52 -1.64
C LEU A 116 -11.34 -5.50 -2.62
N ARG A 117 -10.68 -6.53 -2.09
CA ARG A 117 -10.13 -7.64 -2.87
C ARG A 117 -11.22 -8.70 -3.06
N CYS A 118 -11.87 -8.69 -4.21
CA CYS A 118 -13.10 -9.45 -4.45
C CYS A 118 -12.83 -10.88 -4.94
N ALA A 119 -11.76 -11.10 -5.71
CA ALA A 119 -11.42 -12.41 -6.25
C ALA A 119 -9.92 -12.55 -6.51
N ILE A 120 -9.42 -13.78 -6.48
CA ILE A 120 -8.10 -14.15 -6.99
C ILE A 120 -8.26 -14.56 -8.45
N VAL A 121 -7.48 -13.96 -9.35
CA VAL A 121 -7.48 -14.25 -10.78
C VAL A 121 -6.08 -14.63 -11.27
N GLN A 122 -6.00 -15.50 -12.28
CA GLN A 122 -4.75 -15.81 -12.96
C GLN A 122 -4.35 -14.65 -13.88
N LEU A 123 -3.10 -14.18 -13.77
CA LEU A 123 -2.50 -13.15 -14.61
C LEU A 123 -1.17 -13.69 -15.17
N GLY A 124 -1.22 -14.32 -16.35
CA GLY A 124 -0.07 -14.99 -16.94
C GLY A 124 0.44 -16.12 -16.03
N ALA A 125 1.71 -16.06 -15.61
CA ALA A 125 2.32 -17.01 -14.67
C ALA A 125 2.10 -16.65 -13.18
N HIS A 126 1.38 -15.56 -12.89
CA HIS A 126 1.17 -15.04 -11.54
C HIS A 126 -0.32 -14.99 -11.17
N TYR A 127 -0.60 -14.67 -9.91
CA TYR A 127 -1.93 -14.37 -9.41
C TYR A 127 -2.08 -12.87 -9.11
N ALA A 128 -3.28 -12.36 -9.31
CA ALA A 128 -3.65 -11.00 -8.95
C ALA A 128 -4.98 -10.98 -8.19
N TRP A 129 -5.16 -9.95 -7.38
CA TRP A 129 -6.45 -9.58 -6.81
C TRP A 129 -7.24 -8.76 -7.81
N GLN A 130 -8.44 -9.21 -8.13
CA GLN A 130 -9.47 -8.32 -8.63
C GLN A 130 -9.91 -7.40 -7.49
N VAL A 131 -9.82 -6.09 -7.72
CA VAL A 131 -10.31 -5.09 -6.77
C VAL A 131 -11.50 -4.34 -7.32
N GLU A 132 -12.44 -3.99 -6.43
CA GLU A 132 -13.59 -3.17 -6.81
C GLU A 132 -13.13 -1.80 -7.35
N PRO A 133 -13.80 -1.26 -8.37
CA PRO A 133 -13.64 0.13 -8.73
C PRO A 133 -14.00 1.00 -7.52
N GLN A 134 -13.08 1.86 -7.09
CA GLN A 134 -13.35 2.82 -6.02
C GLN A 134 -14.48 3.76 -6.51
N ALA A 135 -15.58 3.80 -5.76
CA ALA A 135 -16.78 4.58 -6.08
C ALA A 135 -16.51 6.09 -6.09
#